data_AF-A0A962VYQ8-F1
#
_entry.id   AF-A0A962VYQ8-F1
#
_cell.length_a   1.000
_cell.length_b   1.000
_cell.length_c   1.000
_cell.angle_alpha   90.00
_cell.angle_beta   90.00
_cell.angle_gamma   90.00
#
_symmetry.space_group_name_H-M   'P 1'
#
loop_
_entity.id
_entity.type
_entity.pdbx_description
1 polymer ?
#
loop_
_entity_poly.entity_id
_entity_poly.type
_entity_poly.pdbx_seq_one_letter_code
_entity_poly.pdbx_strand_id
1 'polypeptide(L)'
;MIILGSKSKFIDGDLLSSLECPVCGRTSYGSFGILRYLHIYLVPVFPLSQNVGIECLHCQKQLVDKQLPPPLKLALKKSIFRKKNILPMFSGFLLVLGLISGGVSLIN
;
A
#
# COMPACT_ATOMS: atom_id res chain seq x y z
N MET A 1 -7.48 19.17 -17.30
CA MET A 1 -7.55 17.70 -17.21
C MET A 1 -6.14 17.17 -17.02
N ILE A 2 -5.82 16.64 -15.84
CA ILE A 2 -4.50 16.05 -15.59
C ILE A 2 -4.66 14.55 -15.83
N ILE A 3 -4.02 14.06 -16.89
CA ILE A 3 -4.08 12.66 -17.31
C ILE A 3 -3.14 11.78 -16.46
N LEU A 4 -2.09 12.38 -15.88
CA LEU A 4 -1.12 11.76 -14.98
C LEU A 4 -1.22 12.31 -13.56
N GLY A 5 -1.64 11.47 -12.61
CA GLY A 5 -1.71 11.84 -11.19
C GLY A 5 -1.05 10.82 -10.28
N SER A 6 -0.89 11.17 -9.01
CA SER A 6 -0.52 10.22 -7.97
C SER A 6 -1.70 10.00 -7.01
N LYS A 7 -1.93 8.74 -6.63
CA LYS A 7 -2.92 8.36 -5.63
C LYS A 7 -2.26 7.58 -4.51
N SER A 8 -2.83 7.70 -3.32
CA SER A 8 -2.47 6.91 -2.14
C SER A 8 -3.60 5.94 -1.81
N LYS A 9 -3.26 4.68 -1.54
CA LYS A 9 -4.17 3.65 -1.02
C LYS A 9 -3.71 3.25 0.36
N PHE A 10 -4.63 3.26 1.31
CA PHE A 10 -4.44 2.67 2.64
C PHE A 10 -4.68 1.17 2.56
N ILE A 11 -3.84 0.41 3.26
CA ILE A 11 -3.89 -1.03 3.35
C ILE A 11 -3.83 -1.36 4.82
N ASP A 12 -4.93 -1.84 5.38
CA ASP A 12 -4.95 -2.31 6.76
C ASP A 12 -4.09 -3.57 6.88
N GLY A 13 -3.29 -3.62 7.93
CA GLY A 13 -2.40 -4.72 8.25
C GLY A 13 -2.87 -5.49 9.49
N ASP A 14 -1.98 -6.35 9.98
CA ASP A 14 -2.24 -7.16 11.17
C ASP A 14 -2.21 -6.33 12.46
N LEU A 15 -2.87 -6.83 13.49
CA LEU A 15 -2.70 -6.31 14.85
C LEU A 15 -1.36 -6.78 15.43
N LEU A 16 -0.63 -5.84 16.03
CA LEU A 16 0.58 -6.10 16.76
C LEU A 16 0.29 -5.99 18.25
N SER A 17 0.63 -7.04 19.00
CA SER A 17 0.53 -7.08 20.47
C SER A 17 1.89 -7.01 21.16
N SER A 18 2.98 -6.82 20.40
CA SER A 18 4.36 -6.95 20.87
C SER A 18 5.04 -5.63 21.24
N LEU A 19 4.36 -4.49 21.10
CA LEU A 19 4.88 -3.17 21.46
C LEU A 19 4.01 -2.53 22.52
N GLU A 20 4.63 -1.96 23.55
CA GLU A 20 3.94 -1.15 24.55
C GLU A 20 3.86 0.32 24.12
N CYS A 21 2.71 0.94 24.34
CA CYS A 21 2.53 2.33 23.99
C CYS A 21 3.15 3.28 25.01
N PRO A 22 4.06 4.19 24.59
CA PRO A 22 4.68 5.14 25.52
C PRO A 22 3.70 6.19 26.07
N VAL A 23 2.46 6.25 25.54
CA VAL A 23 1.44 7.22 25.96
C VAL A 23 0.38 6.59 26.85
N CYS A 24 -0.07 5.37 26.55
CA CYS A 24 -1.19 4.74 27.26
C CYS A 24 -0.85 3.39 27.90
N GLY A 25 0.38 2.89 27.76
CA GLY A 25 0.84 1.61 28.34
C GLY A 25 0.18 0.35 27.76
N ARG A 26 -0.72 0.48 26.77
CA ARG A 26 -1.36 -0.67 26.13
C ARG A 26 -0.51 -1.26 25.02
N THR A 27 -0.66 -2.56 24.82
CA THR A 27 0.06 -3.33 23.80
C THR A 27 -0.68 -3.46 22.47
N SER A 28 -1.91 -2.94 22.38
CA SER A 28 -2.78 -3.08 21.21
C SER A 28 -2.47 -2.04 20.13
N TYR A 29 -1.80 -2.48 19.06
CA TYR A 29 -1.49 -1.67 17.88
C TYR A 29 -2.13 -2.26 16.62
N GLY A 30 -2.79 -1.44 15.81
CA GLY A 30 -3.13 -1.77 14.42
C GLY A 30 -1.97 -1.36 13.50
N SER A 31 -1.61 -2.19 12.52
CA SER A 31 -0.65 -1.79 11.49
C SER A 31 -1.36 -1.33 10.22
N PHE A 32 -0.78 -0.36 9.52
CA PHE A 32 -1.32 0.13 8.25
C PHE A 32 -0.20 0.47 7.27
N GLY A 33 -0.46 0.25 5.99
CA GLY A 33 0.43 0.61 4.88
C GLY A 33 -0.18 1.69 4.02
N ILE A 34 0.68 2.58 3.52
CA ILE A 34 0.31 3.63 2.58
C ILE A 34 1.06 3.34 1.27
N LEU A 35 0.34 2.87 0.27
CA LEU A 35 0.84 2.66 -1.08
C LEU A 35 0.57 3.92 -1.91
N ARG A 36 1.61 4.65 -2.32
CA ARG A 36 1.47 5.67 -3.36
C ARG A 36 1.79 5.08 -4.71
N TYR A 37 0.96 5.38 -5.71
CA TYR A 37 1.12 4.91 -7.08
C TYR A 37 0.74 6.01 -8.07
N LEU A 38 1.39 5.99 -9.23
CA LEU A 38 0.99 6.79 -10.39
C LEU A 38 -0.19 6.14 -11.07
N HIS A 39 -1.15 6.96 -11.50
CA HIS A 39 -2.25 6.52 -12.33
C HIS A 39 -2.30 7.34 -13.62
N ILE A 40 -2.63 6.65 -14.71
CA ILE A 40 -2.92 7.26 -16.02
C ILE A 40 -4.37 6.98 -16.34
N TYR A 41 -5.16 8.05 -16.53
CA TYR A 41 -6.60 8.03 -16.87
C TYR A 41 -7.58 7.36 -15.90
N LEU A 42 -7.15 6.35 -15.11
CA LEU A 42 -7.80 5.70 -13.96
C LEU A 42 -7.00 4.45 -13.52
N VAL A 43 -6.08 3.99 -14.36
CA VAL A 43 -5.35 2.73 -14.18
C VAL A 43 -4.05 2.99 -13.43
N PRO A 44 -3.76 2.27 -12.34
CA PRO A 44 -2.47 2.33 -11.66
C PRO A 44 -1.37 1.75 -12.57
N VAL A 45 -0.31 2.51 -12.79
CA VAL A 45 0.77 2.13 -13.73
C VAL A 45 2.06 1.78 -13.01
N PHE A 46 2.42 2.54 -11.96
CA PHE A 46 3.66 2.29 -11.23
C PHE A 46 3.57 2.66 -9.74
N PRO A 47 4.10 1.83 -8.81
CA PRO A 47 4.18 2.20 -7.39
C PRO A 47 5.30 3.24 -7.16
N LEU A 48 4.96 4.39 -6.58
CA LEU A 48 5.90 5.48 -6.27
C LEU A 48 6.61 5.28 -4.93
N SER A 49 5.84 4.98 -3.89
CA SER A 49 6.38 4.88 -2.54
C SER A 49 5.53 3.97 -1.66
N GLN A 50 6.20 3.23 -0.77
CA GLN A 50 5.57 2.34 0.19
C GLN A 50 5.96 2.77 1.59
N ASN A 51 5.02 3.35 2.31
CA ASN A 51 5.20 3.73 3.71
C ASN A 51 4.41 2.76 4.59
N VAL A 52 4.89 2.52 5.81
CA VAL A 52 4.17 1.75 6.83
C VAL A 52 4.08 2.56 8.10
N GLY A 53 3.01 2.32 8.84
CA GLY A 53 2.79 2.89 10.15
C GLY A 53 2.07 1.90 11.05
N ILE A 54 2.01 2.26 12.33
CA ILE A 54 1.22 1.60 13.34
C ILE A 54 0.38 2.65 14.06
N GLU A 55 -0.85 2.30 14.39
CA GLU A 55 -1.75 3.12 15.19
C GLU A 55 -2.10 2.40 16.48
N CYS A 56 -2.06 3.10 17.59
CA CYS A 56 -2.56 2.53 18.83
C CYS A 56 -4.09 2.53 18.82
N LEU A 57 -4.70 1.35 19.02
CA LEU A 57 -6.16 1.23 19.02
C LEU A 57 -6.83 1.90 20.22
N HIS A 58 -6.05 2.30 21.24
CA HIS A 58 -6.58 2.95 22.42
C HIS A 58 -6.52 4.47 22.37
N CYS A 59 -5.34 5.03 22.09
CA CYS A 59 -5.10 6.47 22.09
C CYS A 59 -5.07 7.07 20.69
N GLN A 60 -5.26 6.25 19.64
CA GLN A 60 -5.24 6.63 18.23
C GLN A 60 -3.94 7.31 17.79
N LYS A 61 -2.86 7.11 18.56
CA LYS A 61 -1.56 7.67 18.23
C LYS A 61 -0.95 6.89 17.07
N GLN A 62 -0.62 7.61 16.01
CA GLN A 62 -0.03 7.06 14.79
C GLN A 62 1.49 7.26 14.80
N LEU A 63 2.22 6.18 14.51
CA LEU A 63 3.66 6.17 14.33
C LEU A 63 3.93 5.78 12.88
N VAL A 64 4.73 6.57 12.15
CA VAL A 64 4.92 6.37 10.71
C VAL A 64 6.40 6.38 10.33
N ASP A 65 6.79 5.42 9.51
CA ASP A 65 8.04 5.26 8.74
C ASP A 65 9.38 5.53 9.44
N LYS A 66 9.65 6.76 9.90
CA LYS A 66 10.88 7.17 10.63
C LYS A 66 10.80 6.92 12.14
N GLN A 67 9.58 6.83 12.67
CA GLN A 67 9.33 6.64 14.10
C GLN A 67 9.31 5.15 14.49
N LEU A 68 9.36 4.24 13.51
CA LEU A 68 9.34 2.80 13.75
C LEU A 68 10.77 2.24 13.82
N PRO A 69 11.02 1.26 14.72
CA PRO A 69 12.28 0.54 14.71
C PRO A 69 12.49 -0.19 13.37
N PRO A 70 13.72 -0.17 12.80
CA PRO A 70 14.03 -0.77 11.51
C PRO A 70 13.56 -2.23 11.31
N PRO A 71 13.74 -3.16 12.28
CA PRO A 71 13.30 -4.54 12.10
C PRO A 71 11.77 -4.65 11.99
N LEU A 72 11.03 -3.86 12.76
CA LEU A 72 9.56 -3.84 12.72
C LEU A 72 9.07 -3.28 11.38
N LYS A 73 9.69 -2.20 10.90
CA LYS A 73 9.38 -1.59 9.60
C LYS A 73 9.52 -2.60 8.46
N LEU A 74 10.58 -3.40 8.46
CA LEU A 74 10.81 -4.43 7.44
C LEU A 74 9.77 -5.54 7.51
N ALA A 75 9.45 -6.02 8.72
CA ALA A 75 8.43 -7.05 8.93
C ALA A 75 7.05 -6.56 8.44
N LEU A 76 6.67 -5.34 8.79
CA LEU A 76 5.42 -4.72 8.37
C LEU A 76 5.37 -4.49 6.86
N LYS A 77 6.45 -3.99 6.26
CA LYS A 77 6.51 -3.87 4.80
C LYS A 77 6.29 -5.21 4.13
N LYS A 78 6.91 -6.28 4.63
CA LYS A 78 6.79 -7.62 4.06
C LYS A 78 5.39 -8.22 4.24
N SER A 79 4.73 -7.97 5.38
CA SER A 79 3.36 -8.45 5.62
C SER A 79 2.34 -7.69 4.77
N ILE A 80 2.36 -6.35 4.85
CA ILE A 80 1.35 -5.47 4.26
C ILE A 80 1.52 -5.37 2.73
N PHE A 81 2.75 -5.19 2.26
CA PHE A 81 3.07 -5.11 0.83
C PHE A 81 3.39 -6.48 0.23
N ARG A 82 2.62 -7.51 0.63
CA ARG A 82 2.72 -8.83 0.01
C ARG A 82 2.46 -8.72 -1.50
N LYS A 83 3.35 -9.33 -2.30
CA LYS A 83 3.21 -9.39 -3.76
C LYS A 83 1.79 -9.77 -4.20
N LYS A 84 1.17 -10.75 -3.51
CA LYS A 84 -0.21 -11.20 -3.78
C LYS A 84 -1.26 -10.09 -3.70
N ASN A 85 -1.06 -9.06 -2.89
CA ASN A 85 -2.00 -7.94 -2.73
C ASN A 85 -1.75 -6.82 -3.76
N ILE A 86 -0.51 -6.70 -4.26
CA ILE A 86 -0.08 -5.64 -5.18
C ILE A 86 -0.28 -6.06 -6.64
N LEU A 87 0.04 -7.32 -7.01
CA LEU A 87 -0.11 -7.82 -8.38
C LEU A 87 -1.51 -7.62 -9.00
N PRO A 88 -2.64 -7.95 -8.32
CA PRO A 88 -3.96 -7.77 -8.93
C PRO A 88 -4.29 -6.31 -9.21
N MET A 89 -3.67 -5.36 -8.49
CA MET A 89 -3.87 -3.93 -8.71
C MET A 89 -3.39 -3.49 -10.10
N PHE A 90 -2.36 -4.13 -10.65
CA PHE A 90 -1.82 -3.85 -11.98
C PHE A 90 -2.44 -4.70 -13.09
N SER A 91 -3.30 -5.68 -12.76
CA SER A 91 -3.96 -6.54 -13.75
C SER A 91 -4.86 -5.75 -14.71
N GLY A 92 -5.44 -4.63 -14.25
CA GLY A 92 -6.24 -3.76 -15.11
C GLY A 92 -5.44 -3.15 -16.27
N PHE A 93 -4.17 -2.78 -16.03
CA PHE A 93 -3.28 -2.28 -17.08
C PHE A 93 -2.95 -3.37 -18.10
N LEU A 94 -2.64 -4.59 -17.64
CA LEU A 94 -2.35 -5.72 -18.51
C LEU A 94 -3.55 -6.13 -19.38
N LEU A 95 -4.77 -6.09 -18.82
CA LEU A 95 -5.99 -6.38 -19.57
C LEU A 95 -6.25 -5.34 -20.67
N VAL A 96 -6.09 -4.05 -20.35
CA VAL A 96 -6.23 -2.98 -21.35
C VAL A 96 -5.19 -3.12 -22.46
N LEU A 97 -3.93 -3.43 -22.11
CA LEU A 97 -2.88 -3.67 -23.11
C LEU A 97 -3.23 -4.86 -24.01
N GLY A 98 -3.69 -5.97 -23.43
CA GLY A 98 -4.05 -7.18 -24.18
C GLY A 98 -5.24 -6.97 -25.11
N LEU A 99 -6.23 -6.16 -24.71
CA LEU A 99 -7.37 -5.80 -25.57
C LEU A 99 -6.94 -4.93 -26.75
N ILE A 100 -6.02 -3.98 -26.54
CA ILE A 100 -5.49 -3.14 -27.62
C ILE A 100 -4.66 -3.98 -28.59
N SER A 101 -3.79 -4.87 -28.10
CA SER A 101 -2.97 -5.72 -28.98
C SER A 101 -3.79 -6.78 -29.71
N GLY A 102 -4.77 -7.40 -29.04
CA GLY A 102 -5.67 -8.38 -29.66
C GLY A 102 -6.65 -7.75 -30.66
N GLY A 103 -7.13 -6.52 -30.39
CA GLY A 103 -7.98 -5.76 -31.31
C GLY A 103 -7.24 -5.33 -32.57
N VAL A 104 -5.96 -4.92 -32.46
CA VAL A 104 -5.11 -4.56 -33.61
C VAL A 104 -4.88 -5.75 -34.55
N SER A 105 -4.73 -6.97 -34.02
CA SER A 105 -4.58 -8.18 -34.84
C SER A 105 -5.85 -8.63 -35.58
N LEU A 106 -7.03 -8.07 -35.27
CA LEU A 106 -8.28 -8.37 -36.00
C LEU A 106 -8.58 -7.38 -37.13
N ILE A 107 -7.81 -6.29 -37.22
CA ILE A 107 -8.04 -5.19 -38.18
C ILE A 107 -6.97 -5.18 -39.29
N ASN A 108 -5.84 -5.87 -39.09
CA ASN A 108 -4.74 -6.00 -40.06
C ASN A 108 -4.67 -7.42 -40.64
#